data_AF-A0A8H6LKS6-F1
#
_entry.id   AF-A0A8H6LKS6-F1
#
_cell.length_a   1.000
_cell.length_b   1.000
_cell.length_c   1.000
_cell.angle_alpha   90.00
_cell.angle_beta   90.00
_cell.angle_gamma   90.00
#
_symmetry.space_group_name_H-M   'P 1'
#
loop_
_entity.id
_entity.type
_entity.pdbx_description
1 polymer ?
#
loop_
_entity_poly.entity_id
_entity_poly.type
_entity_poly.pdbx_seq_one_letter_code
_entity_poly.pdbx_strand_id
1 'polypeptide(L)'
;MAVDRERYRPIIKIRDTKDPQGLPNALYERAFQEVFEFSLSTGITEELLTDIAQSFHLGKDSRDSLREVIRRLFSIFREKDALSLETDLLFLKDGKFMCNNSDFLFDDAARERQRKLFFLRDKKQEIPEELRAEKHGLVYVHMDGNIGNVVNGAGLAMATNDAISLYGGSSANFLDAGGQATKETMLQAFKIIMSDMRVKVILVNIYGGKFVP
;
A
#
# COMPACT_ATOMS: atom_id res chain seq x y z
N MET A 1 -6.09 -10.15 -4.09
CA MET A 1 -6.99 -10.07 -2.93
C MET A 1 -6.77 -8.75 -2.25
N ALA A 2 -7.82 -8.07 -1.79
CA ALA A 2 -7.67 -6.77 -1.12
C ALA A 2 -8.83 -6.53 -0.15
N VAL A 3 -8.73 -5.52 0.70
CA VAL A 3 -9.83 -5.03 1.54
C VAL A 3 -10.63 -3.96 0.78
N ASP A 4 -11.91 -4.22 0.52
CA ASP A 4 -12.87 -3.20 0.09
C ASP A 4 -13.27 -2.36 1.31
N ARG A 5 -12.83 -1.11 1.32
CA ARG A 5 -13.09 -0.16 2.42
C ARG A 5 -14.52 0.36 2.42
N GLU A 6 -15.19 0.45 1.27
CA GLU A 6 -16.57 0.94 1.20
C GLU A 6 -17.54 -0.10 1.76
N ARG A 7 -17.27 -1.38 1.47
CA ARG A 7 -18.10 -2.52 1.90
C ARG A 7 -17.64 -3.16 3.21
N TYR A 8 -16.49 -2.73 3.73
CA TYR A 8 -15.84 -3.31 4.92
C TYR A 8 -15.63 -4.82 4.80
N ARG A 9 -15.27 -5.30 3.60
CA ARG A 9 -15.15 -6.73 3.30
C ARG A 9 -13.93 -7.02 2.44
N PRO A 10 -13.27 -8.17 2.63
CA PRO A 10 -12.22 -8.58 1.71
C PRO A 10 -12.83 -9.09 0.40
N ILE A 11 -12.07 -8.89 -0.68
CA ILE A 11 -12.47 -9.23 -2.03
C ILE A 11 -11.34 -9.93 -2.79
N ILE A 12 -11.73 -10.77 -3.74
CA ILE A 12 -10.87 -11.37 -4.75
C ILE A 12 -11.27 -10.76 -6.08
N LYS A 13 -10.34 -10.03 -6.69
CA LYS A 13 -10.49 -9.50 -8.05
C LYS A 13 -9.64 -10.38 -8.96
N ILE A 14 -10.25 -10.94 -10.01
CA ILE A 14 -9.54 -11.72 -11.03
C ILE A 14 -9.90 -11.14 -12.39
N ARG A 15 -8.87 -11.00 -13.23
CA ARG A 15 -8.96 -10.48 -14.58
C ARG A 15 -8.26 -11.45 -15.51
N ASP A 16 -8.95 -11.89 -16.57
CA ASP A 16 -8.28 -12.60 -17.66
C ASP A 16 -7.59 -11.57 -18.57
N THR A 17 -6.28 -11.69 -18.72
CA THR A 17 -5.46 -10.80 -19.55
C THR A 17 -5.20 -11.36 -20.94
N LYS A 18 -5.67 -12.57 -21.25
CA LYS A 18 -5.58 -13.12 -22.60
C LYS A 18 -6.71 -12.55 -23.46
N ASP A 19 -6.31 -11.87 -24.52
CA ASP A 19 -7.17 -11.69 -25.71
C ASP A 19 -7.62 -13.07 -26.22
N PRO A 20 -8.91 -13.30 -26.55
CA PRO A 20 -9.34 -14.49 -27.27
C PRO A 20 -8.48 -14.83 -28.50
N GLN A 21 -7.73 -13.85 -29.04
CA GLN A 21 -6.87 -13.98 -30.23
C GLN A 21 -5.36 -13.87 -29.95
N GLY A 22 -4.93 -13.69 -28.70
CA GLY A 22 -3.51 -13.77 -28.32
C GLY A 22 -2.60 -12.61 -28.75
N LEU A 23 -3.13 -11.42 -29.04
CA LEU A 23 -2.32 -10.22 -29.31
C LEU A 23 -1.95 -9.50 -27.99
N PRO A 24 -0.72 -8.97 -27.85
CA PRO A 24 -0.35 -8.14 -26.71
C PRO A 24 -0.99 -6.77 -26.88
N ASN A 25 -1.99 -6.41 -26.06
CA ASN A 25 -2.74 -5.17 -26.30
C ASN A 25 -2.83 -4.25 -25.08
N ALA A 26 -2.24 -3.07 -25.25
CA ALA A 26 -2.39 -1.87 -24.42
C ALA A 26 -3.75 -1.16 -24.62
N LEU A 27 -4.80 -1.88 -25.01
CA LEU A 27 -6.12 -1.34 -25.38
C LEU A 27 -7.31 -2.07 -24.72
N TYR A 28 -7.08 -3.03 -23.84
CA TYR A 28 -8.14 -3.68 -23.07
C TYR A 28 -8.26 -3.11 -21.65
N GLU A 29 -8.71 -1.86 -21.52
CA GLU A 29 -9.18 -1.31 -20.23
C GLU A 29 -10.52 -1.94 -19.78
N ARG A 30 -11.14 -2.79 -20.62
CA ARG A 30 -12.40 -3.49 -20.34
C ARG A 30 -12.26 -5.02 -20.39
N ALA A 31 -11.17 -5.55 -19.85
CA ALA A 31 -11.13 -6.98 -19.55
C ALA A 31 -12.22 -7.33 -18.51
N PHE A 32 -12.88 -8.48 -18.65
CA PHE A 32 -13.85 -8.98 -17.68
C PHE A 32 -13.15 -9.09 -16.32
N GLN A 33 -13.46 -8.16 -15.43
CA GLN A 33 -12.99 -8.16 -14.06
C GLN A 33 -14.13 -8.71 -13.20
N GLU A 34 -13.92 -9.91 -12.68
CA GLU A 34 -14.85 -10.50 -11.73
C GLU A 34 -14.40 -10.18 -10.31
N VAL A 35 -15.36 -9.85 -9.47
CA VAL A 35 -15.15 -9.48 -8.07
C VAL A 35 -15.93 -10.45 -7.21
N PHE A 36 -15.22 -11.16 -6.35
CA PHE A 36 -15.77 -12.16 -5.45
C PHE A 36 -15.56 -11.70 -4.02
N GLU A 37 -16.65 -11.56 -3.27
CA GLU A 37 -16.59 -11.18 -1.86
C GLU A 37 -16.46 -12.41 -0.97
N PHE A 38 -15.77 -12.26 0.16
CA PHE A 38 -15.78 -13.25 1.23
C PHE A 38 -15.78 -12.57 2.59
N SER A 39 -16.06 -13.33 3.66
CA SER A 39 -15.95 -12.82 5.04
C SER A 39 -14.65 -13.29 5.67
N LEU A 40 -14.02 -12.46 6.51
CA LEU A 40 -12.85 -12.86 7.30
C LEU A 40 -13.20 -13.95 8.33
N SER A 41 -14.44 -13.99 8.81
CA SER A 41 -14.88 -14.97 9.82
C SER A 41 -15.06 -16.37 9.23
N THR A 42 -15.70 -16.47 8.08
CA THR A 42 -15.93 -17.75 7.37
C THR A 42 -14.76 -18.11 6.46
N GLY A 43 -13.96 -17.13 6.05
CA GLY A 43 -12.92 -17.29 5.03
C GLY A 43 -13.49 -17.53 3.64
N ILE A 44 -12.65 -18.09 2.77
CA ILE A 44 -13.03 -18.55 1.43
C ILE A 44 -13.69 -19.93 1.55
N THR A 45 -14.93 -20.04 1.10
CA THR A 45 -15.69 -21.31 1.10
C THR A 45 -15.38 -22.14 -0.15
N GLU A 46 -15.66 -23.44 -0.07
CA GLU A 46 -15.53 -24.33 -1.24
C GLU A 46 -16.51 -23.97 -2.37
N GLU A 47 -17.68 -23.44 -2.02
CA GLU A 47 -18.65 -22.89 -2.98
C GLU A 47 -18.04 -21.71 -3.74
N LEU A 48 -17.49 -20.72 -3.04
CA LEU A 48 -16.83 -19.57 -3.65
C LEU A 48 -15.65 -19.97 -4.54
N LEU A 49 -14.84 -20.94 -4.11
CA LEU A 49 -13.74 -21.48 -4.93
C LEU A 49 -14.25 -22.17 -6.20
N THR A 50 -15.39 -22.85 -6.10
CA THR A 50 -16.03 -23.52 -7.24
C THR A 50 -16.55 -22.48 -8.21
N ASP A 51 -17.23 -21.45 -7.73
CA ASP A 51 -17.75 -20.34 -8.54
C ASP A 51 -16.60 -19.64 -9.27
N ILE A 52 -15.55 -19.24 -8.56
CA ILE A 52 -14.36 -18.62 -9.16
C ILE A 52 -13.75 -19.52 -10.24
N ALA A 53 -13.58 -20.81 -9.97
CA ALA A 53 -12.97 -21.73 -10.94
C ALA A 53 -13.87 -22.03 -12.16
N GLN A 54 -15.19 -21.87 -12.02
CA GLN A 54 -16.16 -22.06 -13.09
C GLN A 54 -16.35 -20.81 -13.96
N SER A 55 -16.18 -19.62 -13.39
CA SER A 55 -16.20 -18.33 -14.11
C SER A 55 -15.23 -18.31 -15.29
N PHE A 56 -14.10 -19.01 -15.17
CA PHE A 56 -13.12 -19.14 -16.25
C PHE A 56 -13.32 -20.46 -17.00
N HIS A 57 -13.25 -20.42 -18.33
CA HIS A 57 -13.38 -21.60 -19.22
C HIS A 57 -12.15 -22.53 -19.17
N LEU A 58 -11.75 -22.95 -17.97
CA LEU A 58 -10.56 -23.74 -17.68
C LEU A 58 -10.86 -25.25 -17.66
N GLY A 59 -9.85 -26.05 -18.03
CA GLY A 59 -9.88 -27.50 -17.84
C GLY A 59 -9.80 -27.90 -16.36
N LYS A 60 -10.12 -29.16 -16.05
CA LYS A 60 -10.18 -29.66 -14.66
C LYS A 60 -8.89 -29.41 -13.86
N ASP A 61 -7.73 -29.80 -14.39
CA ASP A 61 -6.45 -29.67 -13.70
C ASP A 61 -6.10 -28.18 -13.43
N SER A 62 -6.46 -27.31 -14.37
CA SER A 62 -6.27 -25.87 -14.24
C SER A 62 -7.20 -25.24 -13.20
N ARG A 63 -8.45 -25.70 -13.10
CA ARG A 63 -9.37 -25.31 -12.04
C ARG A 63 -8.83 -25.69 -10.67
N ASP A 64 -8.35 -26.93 -10.53
CA ASP A 64 -7.78 -27.40 -9.26
C ASP A 64 -6.49 -26.64 -8.89
N SER A 65 -5.64 -26.34 -9.88
CA SER A 65 -4.47 -25.48 -9.67
C SER A 65 -4.83 -24.06 -9.27
N LEU A 66 -5.86 -23.45 -9.88
CA LEU A 66 -6.32 -22.10 -9.53
C LEU A 66 -6.86 -22.06 -8.10
N ARG A 67 -7.67 -23.05 -7.73
CA ARG A 67 -8.21 -23.20 -6.36
C ARG A 67 -7.08 -23.27 -5.34
N GLU A 68 -6.03 -24.05 -5.61
CA GLU A 68 -4.87 -24.16 -4.73
C GLU A 68 -4.13 -22.83 -4.57
N VAL A 69 -3.92 -22.09 -5.67
CA VAL A 69 -3.31 -20.76 -5.63
C VAL A 69 -4.14 -19.81 -4.77
N ILE A 70 -5.46 -19.76 -4.98
CA ILE A 70 -6.37 -18.90 -4.21
C ILE A 70 -6.32 -19.26 -2.72
N ARG A 71 -6.34 -20.55 -2.36
CA ARG A 71 -6.23 -20.98 -0.96
C ARG A 71 -4.92 -20.52 -0.31
N ARG A 72 -3.79 -20.65 -1.03
CA ARG A 72 -2.48 -20.20 -0.53
C ARG A 72 -2.41 -18.68 -0.35
N LEU A 73 -2.91 -17.93 -1.33
CA LEU A 73 -2.99 -16.47 -1.23
C LEU A 73 -3.87 -16.05 -0.05
N PHE A 74 -4.98 -16.75 0.21
CA PHE A 74 -5.82 -16.47 1.38
C PHE A 74 -5.14 -16.80 2.71
N SER A 75 -4.40 -17.91 2.79
CA SER A 75 -3.58 -18.21 3.97
C SER A 75 -2.58 -17.08 4.23
N ILE A 76 -1.87 -16.60 3.21
CA ILE A 76 -0.98 -15.43 3.34
C ILE A 76 -1.77 -14.20 3.80
N PHE A 77 -2.91 -13.92 3.16
CA PHE A 77 -3.73 -12.73 3.43
C PHE A 77 -4.13 -12.65 4.90
N ARG A 78 -4.60 -13.78 5.44
CA ARG A 78 -5.09 -13.89 6.80
C ARG A 78 -3.95 -14.00 7.83
N GLU A 79 -2.94 -14.81 7.57
CA GLU A 79 -1.89 -15.10 8.55
C GLU A 79 -0.82 -14.02 8.66
N LYS A 80 -0.67 -13.18 7.62
CA LYS A 80 0.36 -12.13 7.55
C LYS A 80 -0.19 -10.72 7.70
N ASP A 81 -1.46 -10.57 8.09
CA ASP A 81 -2.14 -9.28 8.20
C ASP A 81 -2.02 -8.47 6.89
N ALA A 82 -2.29 -9.12 5.75
CA ALA A 82 -2.18 -8.43 4.46
C ALA A 82 -3.37 -7.49 4.22
N LEU A 83 -3.08 -6.33 3.63
CA LEU A 83 -4.08 -5.38 3.14
C LEU A 83 -4.38 -5.59 1.66
N SER A 84 -3.36 -5.96 0.89
CA SER A 84 -3.47 -6.29 -0.53
C SER A 84 -2.47 -7.38 -0.91
N LEU A 85 -2.89 -8.30 -1.76
CA LEU A 85 -2.04 -9.28 -2.42
C LEU A 85 -2.35 -9.26 -3.91
N GLU A 86 -1.44 -8.72 -4.71
CA GLU A 86 -1.52 -8.69 -6.16
C GLU A 86 -0.44 -9.58 -6.77
N THR A 87 -0.79 -10.37 -7.79
CA THR A 87 0.17 -11.21 -8.51
C THR A 87 -0.40 -11.61 -9.86
N ASP A 88 0.47 -11.68 -10.86
CA ASP A 88 0.13 -12.28 -12.15
C ASP A 88 0.14 -13.81 -12.04
N LEU A 89 -0.75 -14.48 -12.78
CA LEU A 89 -0.76 -15.93 -12.87
C LEU A 89 -0.31 -16.38 -14.26
N LEU A 90 0.84 -17.05 -14.33
CA LEU A 90 1.31 -17.67 -15.56
C LEU A 90 0.65 -19.04 -15.74
N PHE A 91 0.05 -19.25 -16.90
CA PHE A 91 -0.49 -20.55 -17.30
C PHE A 91 0.62 -21.42 -17.91
N LEU A 92 0.92 -22.53 -17.25
CA LEU A 92 1.98 -23.46 -17.64
C LEU A 92 1.46 -24.53 -18.61
N LYS A 93 2.39 -25.15 -19.34
CA LYS A 93 2.07 -26.22 -20.32
C LYS A 93 1.46 -27.46 -19.68
N ASP A 94 1.73 -27.71 -18.40
CA ASP A 94 1.16 -28.82 -17.63
C ASP A 94 -0.22 -28.48 -17.04
N GLY A 95 -0.83 -27.37 -17.47
CA GLY A 95 -2.16 -26.95 -17.05
C GLY A 95 -2.21 -26.25 -15.69
N LYS A 96 -1.06 -26.04 -15.02
CA LYS A 96 -0.99 -25.38 -13.71
C LYS A 96 -0.80 -23.86 -13.82
N PHE A 97 -1.11 -23.19 -12.72
CA PHE A 97 -0.83 -21.77 -12.53
C PHE A 97 0.38 -21.56 -11.62
N MET A 98 1.20 -20.57 -11.96
CA MET A 98 2.32 -20.11 -11.14
C MET A 98 2.22 -18.61 -10.93
N CYS A 99 2.38 -18.16 -9.68
CA CYS A 99 2.45 -16.74 -9.36
C CYS A 99 3.73 -16.13 -9.95
N ASN A 100 3.58 -14.99 -10.60
CA ASN A 100 4.66 -14.17 -11.13
C ASN A 100 4.41 -12.72 -10.70
N ASN A 101 5.50 -11.96 -10.53
CA ASN A 101 5.46 -10.52 -10.23
C ASN A 101 4.45 -10.16 -9.12
N SER A 102 4.73 -10.57 -7.89
CA SER A 102 3.82 -10.37 -6.76
C SER A 102 4.12 -9.05 -6.04
N ASP A 103 3.09 -8.23 -5.81
CA ASP A 103 3.12 -7.04 -4.97
C ASP A 103 2.16 -7.21 -3.80
N PHE A 104 2.73 -7.39 -2.60
CA PHE A 104 2.02 -7.71 -1.38
C PHE A 104 2.20 -6.59 -0.36
N LEU A 105 1.08 -5.99 0.02
CA LEU A 105 1.00 -4.94 1.03
C LEU A 105 0.50 -5.52 2.36
N PHE A 106 1.24 -5.27 3.43
CA PHE A 106 0.92 -5.73 4.78
C PHE A 106 0.62 -4.55 5.70
N ASP A 107 -0.18 -4.78 6.73
CA ASP A 107 -0.55 -3.76 7.72
C ASP A 107 0.64 -3.40 8.63
N ASP A 108 1.10 -2.16 8.57
CA ASP A 108 2.16 -1.64 9.44
C ASP A 108 1.83 -1.75 10.94
N ALA A 109 0.54 -1.69 11.32
CA ALA A 109 0.12 -1.89 12.69
C ALA A 109 0.35 -3.34 13.18
N ALA A 110 0.64 -4.27 12.26
CA ALA A 110 1.02 -5.65 12.57
C ALA A 110 2.50 -5.85 12.90
N ARG A 111 3.33 -4.80 12.83
CA ARG A 111 4.78 -4.88 13.01
C ARG A 111 5.25 -5.66 14.24
N GLU A 112 4.61 -5.43 15.39
CA GLU A 112 4.96 -6.11 16.64
C GLU A 112 4.64 -7.62 16.64
N ARG A 113 3.55 -8.03 15.97
CA ARG A 113 3.13 -9.44 15.88
C ARG A 113 3.76 -10.18 14.69
N GLN A 114 4.12 -9.46 13.62
CA GLN A 114 4.70 -9.99 12.39
C GLN A 114 6.22 -9.70 12.26
N ARG A 115 6.98 -9.69 13.36
CA ARG A 115 8.41 -9.29 13.37
C ARG A 115 9.26 -9.95 12.28
N LYS A 116 9.05 -11.25 12.01
CA LYS A 116 9.78 -12.00 10.98
C LYS A 116 9.53 -11.44 9.56
N LEU A 117 8.30 -11.02 9.27
CA LEU A 117 7.92 -10.43 8.00
C LEU A 117 8.58 -9.06 7.83
N PHE A 118 8.49 -8.20 8.84
CA PHE A 118 9.09 -6.87 8.80
C PHE A 118 10.63 -6.88 8.77
N PHE A 119 11.25 -7.98 9.21
CA PHE A 119 12.69 -8.20 9.06
C PHE A 119 13.12 -8.38 7.59
N LEU A 120 12.19 -8.73 6.69
CA LEU A 120 12.46 -8.87 5.25
C LEU A 120 12.49 -7.53 4.50
N ARG A 121 12.11 -6.42 5.14
CA ARG A 121 12.04 -5.08 4.53
C ARG A 121 13.42 -4.64 4.00
N ASP A 122 13.54 -4.45 2.69
CA ASP A 122 14.76 -3.93 2.06
C ASP A 122 14.76 -2.41 2.02
N LYS A 123 15.37 -1.82 3.06
CA LYS A 123 15.51 -0.36 3.19
C LYS A 123 16.39 0.28 2.11
N LYS A 124 17.12 -0.49 1.30
CA LYS A 124 17.95 0.10 0.22
C LYS A 124 17.12 0.61 -0.96
N GLN A 125 15.88 0.14 -1.09
CA GLN A 125 14.95 0.55 -2.15
C GLN A 125 14.08 1.75 -1.75
N GLU A 126 14.22 2.24 -0.51
CA GLU A 126 13.37 3.29 0.05
C GLU A 126 14.09 4.64 0.12
N ILE A 127 13.31 5.72 0.22
CA ILE A 127 13.82 7.09 0.22
C ILE A 127 14.62 7.35 1.52
N PRO A 128 15.93 7.71 1.45
CA PRO A 128 16.77 7.87 2.62
C PRO A 128 16.26 8.90 3.63
N GLU A 129 15.61 9.97 3.17
CA GLU A 129 15.01 11.03 3.99
C GLU A 129 13.85 10.49 4.82
N GLU A 130 12.97 9.69 4.21
CA GLU A 130 11.83 9.05 4.86
C GLU A 130 12.29 8.04 5.92
N LEU A 131 13.32 7.24 5.60
CA LEU A 131 13.95 6.33 6.56
C LEU A 131 14.60 7.05 7.74
N ARG A 132 15.21 8.22 7.50
CA ARG A 132 15.79 9.05 8.57
C ARG A 132 14.67 9.61 9.47
N ALA A 133 13.57 10.08 8.88
CA ALA A 133 12.41 10.56 9.60
C ALA A 133 11.76 9.48 10.47
N GLU A 134 11.54 8.28 9.91
CA GLU A 134 10.90 7.15 10.61
C GLU A 134 11.65 6.78 11.90
N LYS A 135 12.99 6.82 11.90
CA LYS A 135 13.82 6.55 13.10
C LYS A 135 13.55 7.50 14.27
N HIS A 136 13.00 8.66 13.98
CA HIS A 136 12.67 9.70 14.96
C HIS A 136 11.17 9.82 15.21
N GLY A 137 10.36 8.88 14.70
CA GLY A 137 8.90 8.91 14.82
C GLY A 137 8.26 10.04 14.02
N LEU A 138 8.95 10.58 13.02
CA LEU A 138 8.43 11.60 12.11
C LEU A 138 7.79 10.90 10.91
N VAL A 139 6.60 11.35 10.51
CA VAL A 139 6.01 10.95 9.23
C VAL A 139 6.45 11.99 8.20
N TYR A 140 7.36 11.61 7.32
CA TYR A 140 7.88 12.47 6.26
C TYR A 140 7.60 11.80 4.92
N VAL A 141 7.13 12.58 3.95
CA VAL A 141 7.00 12.14 2.55
C VAL A 141 7.70 13.15 1.67
N HIS A 142 8.57 12.67 0.79
CA HIS A 142 9.26 13.51 -0.19
C HIS A 142 8.29 14.04 -1.24
N MET A 143 8.43 15.31 -1.63
CA MET A 143 7.66 15.95 -2.71
C MET A 143 8.58 16.79 -3.60
N ASP A 144 8.11 17.22 -4.77
CA ASP A 144 8.94 17.84 -5.80
C ASP A 144 9.08 19.38 -5.74
N GLY A 145 8.53 20.00 -4.70
CA GLY A 145 8.53 21.45 -4.55
C GLY A 145 9.79 22.05 -3.91
N ASN A 146 9.67 23.31 -3.49
CA ASN A 146 10.76 24.12 -2.93
C ASN A 146 10.40 24.79 -1.59
N ILE A 147 9.19 24.59 -1.08
CA ILE A 147 8.76 25.05 0.24
C ILE A 147 8.74 23.85 1.18
N GLY A 148 9.71 23.78 2.09
CA GLY A 148 9.68 22.78 3.15
C GLY A 148 8.63 23.13 4.19
N ASN A 149 8.02 22.14 4.84
CA ASN A 149 7.14 22.39 5.98
C ASN A 149 7.44 21.49 7.18
N VAL A 150 7.12 22.02 8.37
CA VAL A 150 7.15 21.30 9.64
C VAL A 150 5.83 21.52 10.33
N VAL A 151 5.05 20.45 10.50
CA VAL A 151 3.68 20.51 10.99
C VAL A 151 3.46 19.44 12.06
N ASN A 152 2.54 19.67 12.99
CA ASN A 152 2.08 18.67 13.95
C ASN A 152 0.63 18.25 13.65
N GLY A 153 0.44 16.94 13.47
CA GLY A 153 -0.82 16.33 13.06
C GLY A 153 -0.96 16.22 11.54
N ALA A 154 -1.20 14.99 11.07
CA ALA A 154 -1.36 14.69 9.64
C ALA A 154 -2.43 15.55 8.94
N GLY A 155 -3.56 15.82 9.60
CA GLY A 155 -4.62 16.67 9.04
C GLY A 155 -4.17 18.11 8.81
N LEU A 156 -3.40 18.68 9.76
CA LEU A 156 -2.84 20.03 9.60
C LEU A 156 -1.73 20.05 8.55
N ALA A 157 -0.93 18.96 8.46
CA ALA A 157 0.11 18.83 7.44
C ALA A 157 -0.47 18.80 6.02
N MET A 158 -1.56 18.05 5.81
CA MET A 158 -2.30 18.06 4.54
C MET A 158 -2.85 19.45 4.24
N ALA A 159 -3.54 20.09 5.19
CA ALA A 159 -4.08 21.44 5.00
C ALA A 159 -3.00 22.49 4.71
N THR A 160 -1.79 22.32 5.27
CA THR A 160 -0.65 23.19 5.01
C THR A 160 -0.16 23.05 3.57
N ASN A 161 -0.05 21.81 3.07
CA ASN A 161 0.29 21.55 1.68
C ASN A 161 -0.77 22.10 0.71
N ASP A 162 -2.05 21.91 1.05
CA ASP A 162 -3.18 22.45 0.26
C ASP A 162 -3.12 23.99 0.21
N ALA A 163 -2.87 24.64 1.34
CA ALA A 163 -2.71 26.09 1.39
C ALA A 163 -1.52 26.57 0.55
N ILE A 164 -0.36 25.91 0.63
CA ILE A 164 0.80 26.22 -0.20
C ILE A 164 0.42 26.14 -1.69
N SER A 165 -0.23 25.05 -2.10
CA SER A 165 -0.65 24.86 -3.49
C SER A 165 -1.70 25.88 -3.93
N LEU A 166 -2.68 26.20 -3.07
CA LEU A 166 -3.75 27.15 -3.35
C LEU A 166 -3.19 28.55 -3.67
N TYR A 167 -2.09 28.94 -3.02
CA TYR A 167 -1.40 30.21 -3.25
C TYR A 167 -0.26 30.11 -4.30
N GLY A 168 -0.22 29.04 -5.10
CA GLY A 168 0.71 28.88 -6.22
C GLY A 168 2.12 28.46 -5.82
N GLY A 169 2.35 28.05 -4.56
CA GLY A 169 3.59 27.45 -4.11
C GLY A 169 3.65 25.94 -4.37
N SER A 170 4.80 25.33 -4.10
CA SER A 170 4.97 23.89 -4.21
C SER A 170 5.72 23.34 -2.99
N SER A 171 5.08 22.41 -2.27
CA SER A 171 5.67 21.76 -1.10
C SER A 171 6.81 20.82 -1.51
N ALA A 172 7.95 20.94 -0.85
CA ALA A 172 9.09 20.03 -0.98
C ALA A 172 8.91 18.75 -0.16
N ASN A 173 7.98 18.77 0.81
CA ASN A 173 7.68 17.61 1.64
C ASN A 173 6.26 17.68 2.23
N PHE A 174 5.80 16.53 2.72
CA PHE A 174 4.83 16.43 3.81
C PHE A 174 5.60 16.08 5.08
N LEU A 175 5.34 16.73 6.21
CA LEU A 175 5.91 16.32 7.50
C LEU A 175 4.89 16.48 8.63
N ASP A 176 4.60 15.37 9.32
CA ASP A 176 3.91 15.33 10.59
C ASP A 176 4.88 14.91 11.72
N ALA A 177 5.14 15.82 12.65
CA ALA A 177 5.98 15.63 13.82
C ALA A 177 5.24 14.98 15.01
N GLY A 178 3.96 14.66 14.84
CA GLY A 178 3.07 14.10 15.86
C GLY A 178 2.63 15.12 16.91
N GLY A 179 1.75 14.68 17.81
CA GLY A 179 1.20 15.53 18.88
C GLY A 179 2.17 15.86 20.03
N GLN A 180 3.37 15.29 20.05
CA GLN A 180 4.39 15.48 21.08
C GLN A 180 5.73 15.85 20.42
N ALA A 181 5.78 17.02 19.79
CA ALA A 181 7.00 17.54 19.18
C ALA A 181 8.04 17.87 20.27
N THR A 182 9.09 17.05 20.40
CA THR A 182 10.21 17.32 21.31
C THR A 182 11.26 18.17 20.61
N LYS A 183 12.17 18.76 21.40
CA LYS A 183 13.31 19.51 20.84
C LYS A 183 14.14 18.63 19.90
N GLU A 184 14.34 17.37 20.26
CA GLU A 184 15.11 16.40 19.50
C GLU A 184 14.43 16.04 18.18
N THR A 185 13.13 15.74 18.19
CA THR A 185 12.40 15.38 16.95
C THR A 185 12.33 16.57 16.00
N MET A 186 12.10 17.78 16.51
CA MET A 186 12.10 19.00 15.71
C MET A 186 13.48 19.30 15.11
N LEU A 187 14.56 19.12 15.86
CA LEU A 187 15.91 19.29 15.34
C LEU A 187 16.18 18.32 14.18
N GLN A 188 15.71 17.08 14.27
CA GLN A 188 15.87 16.11 13.19
C GLN A 188 15.00 16.46 11.97
N ALA A 189 13.76 16.92 12.18
CA ALA A 189 12.90 17.42 11.11
C ALA A 189 13.59 18.53 10.30
N PHE A 190 14.14 19.54 10.99
CA PHE A 190 14.89 20.61 10.32
C PHE A 190 16.14 20.10 9.60
N LYS A 191 16.92 19.18 10.20
CA LYS A 191 18.09 18.60 9.54
C LYS A 191 17.73 17.86 8.25
N ILE A 192 16.60 17.15 8.22
CA ILE A 192 16.13 16.45 7.03
C ILE A 192 15.75 17.46 5.96
N ILE A 193 14.90 18.44 6.27
CA ILE A 193 14.45 19.47 5.32
C ILE A 193 15.62 20.30 4.79
N MET A 194 16.54 20.72 5.66
CA MET A 194 17.71 21.51 5.26
C MET A 194 18.75 20.71 4.46
N SER A 195 18.67 19.38 4.45
CA SER A 195 19.51 18.55 3.58
C SER A 195 19.04 18.54 2.12
N ASP A 196 17.81 18.99 1.85
CA ASP A 196 17.27 19.13 0.52
C ASP A 196 17.60 20.52 -0.06
N MET A 197 18.52 20.54 -1.03
CA MET A 197 18.99 21.76 -1.70
C MET A 197 17.90 22.51 -2.50
N ARG A 198 16.78 21.85 -2.80
CA ARG A 198 15.64 22.45 -3.50
C ARG A 198 14.89 23.41 -2.59
N VAL A 199 14.85 23.14 -1.28
CA VAL A 199 14.13 23.94 -0.29
C VAL A 199 14.72 25.35 -0.21
N LYS A 200 13.87 26.36 -0.40
CA LYS A 200 14.22 27.80 -0.31
C LYS A 200 13.58 28.50 0.88
N VAL A 201 12.46 27.99 1.36
CA VAL A 201 11.72 28.51 2.51
C VAL A 201 11.21 27.34 3.33
N ILE A 202 11.20 27.48 4.66
CA ILE A 202 10.58 26.51 5.56
C ILE A 202 9.39 27.16 6.24
N LEU A 203 8.20 26.59 6.04
CA LEU A 203 6.96 26.97 6.71
C LEU A 203 6.75 26.09 7.95
N VAL A 204 6.84 26.70 9.13
CA VAL A 204 6.52 26.01 10.39
C VAL A 204 5.08 26.34 10.76
N ASN A 205 4.20 25.34 10.71
CA ASN A 205 2.80 25.48 11.06
C ASN A 205 2.45 24.53 12.20
N ILE A 206 2.51 25.02 13.43
CA ILE A 206 2.30 24.21 14.64
C ILE A 206 1.08 24.72 15.38
N TYR A 207 0.14 23.82 15.67
CA TYR A 207 -1.01 24.10 16.53
C TYR A 207 -0.78 23.53 17.94
N GLY A 208 -0.61 24.41 18.92
CA GLY A 208 -0.41 24.03 20.32
C GLY A 208 -1.73 23.69 21.03
N GLY A 209 -2.17 22.43 20.93
CA GLY A 209 -3.37 21.93 21.60
C GLY A 209 -3.07 21.14 22.88
N LYS A 210 -3.54 21.66 24.02
CA LYS A 210 -3.47 21.13 25.41
C LYS A 210 -2.09 21.06 26.07
N PHE A 211 -1.89 22.01 26.98
CA PHE A 211 -1.16 21.81 28.24
C PHE A 211 -2.06 20.95 29.15
N VAL A 212 -1.63 19.76 29.53
CA VAL A 212 -2.18 19.08 30.72
C VAL A 212 -1.00 18.97 31.69
N PRO A 213 -1.05 19.66 32.84
CA PRO A 213 0.06 19.75 33.79
C PRO A 213 0.46 18.37 34.36
#